data_AF-A0A965XY04-F1
#
_entry.id   AF-A0A965XY04-F1
#
_cell.length_a   1.000
_cell.length_b   1.000
_cell.length_c   1.000
_cell.angle_alpha   90.00
_cell.angle_beta   90.00
_cell.angle_gamma   90.00
#
_symmetry.space_group_name_H-M   'P 1'
#
loop_
_entity.id
_entity.type
_entity.pdbx_description
1 polymer ?
#
loop_
_entity_poly.entity_id
_entity_poly.type
_entity_poly.pdbx_seq_one_letter_code
_entity_poly.pdbx_strand_id
1 'polypeptide(L)'
;MAQCRCCHTRGFMVETDVNGLCEACAPYYYLQMDEDIKTLQLSLQALSRIQYAGAAAARLEIARESLERLRPYEAAKLARLPKPSDEIARDLDELEAQWTD
;
A
#
# COMPACT_ATOMS: atom_id res chain seq x y z
N MET A 1 -6.49 -25.15 -11.96
CA MET A 1 -5.96 -24.87 -10.60
C MET A 1 -6.17 -23.40 -10.33
N ALA A 2 -6.82 -23.04 -9.24
CA ALA A 2 -6.95 -21.65 -8.87
C ALA A 2 -5.58 -21.08 -8.46
N GLN A 3 -5.41 -19.78 -8.63
CA GLN A 3 -4.21 -19.04 -8.28
C GLN A 3 -4.62 -17.70 -7.69
N CYS A 4 -4.04 -17.35 -6.54
CA CYS A 4 -4.32 -16.05 -5.94
C CYS A 4 -3.77 -14.91 -6.82
N ARG A 5 -4.60 -13.91 -7.11
CA ARG A 5 -4.21 -12.73 -7.89
C ARG A 5 -3.21 -11.82 -7.16
N CYS A 6 -3.20 -11.85 -5.82
CA CYS A 6 -2.34 -11.01 -5.00
C CYS A 6 -0.98 -11.68 -4.72
N CYS A 7 -0.96 -12.87 -4.09
CA CYS A 7 0.29 -13.53 -3.69
C CYS A 7 0.78 -14.61 -4.66
N HIS A 8 0.05 -14.86 -5.75
CA HIS A 8 0.39 -15.86 -6.79
C HIS A 8 0.49 -17.31 -6.33
N THR A 9 0.16 -17.61 -5.06
CA THR A 9 0.06 -18.97 -4.53
C THR A 9 -0.91 -19.80 -5.38
N ARG A 10 -0.45 -20.99 -5.78
CA ARG A 10 -1.16 -21.94 -6.64
C ARG A 10 -1.08 -23.34 -6.03
N GLY A 11 -2.12 -24.14 -6.19
CA GLY A 11 -2.13 -25.51 -5.70
C GLY A 11 -3.49 -26.19 -5.86
N PHE A 12 -3.52 -27.50 -5.62
CA PHE A 12 -4.77 -28.27 -5.68
C PHE A 12 -5.76 -27.86 -4.58
N MET A 13 -5.25 -27.53 -3.39
CA MET A 13 -6.04 -27.07 -2.23
C MET A 13 -6.18 -25.55 -2.14
N VAL A 14 -5.66 -24.80 -3.12
CA VAL A 14 -5.82 -23.34 -3.12
C VAL A 14 -7.19 -23.03 -3.70
N GLU A 15 -8.07 -22.52 -2.86
CA GLU A 15 -9.35 -21.94 -3.27
C GLU A 15 -9.22 -20.41 -3.31
N THR A 16 -9.94 -19.78 -4.24
CA THR A 16 -9.98 -18.33 -4.37
C THR A 16 -11.41 -17.83 -4.34
N ASP A 17 -11.62 -16.66 -3.73
CA ASP A 17 -12.91 -15.99 -3.71
C ASP A 17 -13.31 -15.37 -5.07
N VAL A 18 -14.41 -14.61 -5.08
CA VAL A 18 -14.93 -13.91 -6.27
C VAL A 18 -13.95 -12.88 -6.86
N ASN A 19 -13.01 -12.39 -6.06
CA ASN A 19 -11.97 -11.45 -6.49
C ASN A 19 -10.66 -12.16 -6.87
N GLY A 20 -10.61 -13.49 -6.79
CA GLY A 20 -9.41 -14.29 -7.07
C GLY A 20 -8.40 -14.25 -5.93
N LEU A 21 -8.83 -14.03 -4.69
CA LEU A 21 -7.97 -13.99 -3.50
C LEU A 21 -8.04 -15.29 -2.71
N CYS A 22 -6.90 -15.79 -2.23
CA CYS A 22 -6.88 -16.92 -1.31
C CYS A 22 -7.34 -16.50 0.10
N GLU A 23 -7.58 -17.48 0.96
CA GLU A 23 -8.00 -17.29 2.36
C GLU A 23 -7.08 -16.36 3.18
N ALA A 24 -5.80 -16.27 2.82
CA ALA A 24 -4.85 -15.38 3.48
C ALA A 24 -4.92 -13.93 2.97
N CYS A 25 -5.21 -13.72 1.68
CA CYS A 25 -5.22 -12.38 1.07
C CYS A 25 -6.59 -11.70 1.11
N ALA A 26 -7.68 -12.49 1.15
CA ALA A 26 -9.05 -11.99 1.16
C ALA A 26 -9.38 -11.13 2.40
N PRO A 27 -9.02 -11.51 3.65
CA PRO A 27 -9.40 -10.75 4.83
C PRO A 27 -8.90 -9.30 4.82
N TYR A 28 -7.63 -9.08 4.47
CA TYR A 28 -7.07 -7.74 4.35
C TYR A 28 -7.83 -6.89 3.30
N TYR A 29 -8.09 -7.47 2.12
CA TYR A 29 -8.78 -6.79 1.03
C TYR A 29 -10.16 -6.28 1.44
N TYR A 30 -10.94 -7.07 2.18
CA TYR A 30 -12.30 -6.70 2.58
C TYR A 30 -12.38 -5.84 3.84
N LEU A 31 -11.41 -5.97 4.76
CA LEU A 31 -11.55 -5.42 6.11
C LEU A 31 -10.61 -4.25 6.40
N GLN A 32 -9.47 -4.14 5.71
CA GLN A 32 -8.40 -3.20 6.09
C GLN A 32 -7.92 -2.31 4.93
N MET A 33 -8.03 -2.79 3.69
CA MET A 33 -7.45 -2.11 2.54
C MET A 33 -7.93 -0.66 2.36
N ASP A 34 -9.23 -0.39 2.55
CA ASP A 34 -9.77 0.96 2.42
C ASP A 34 -9.24 1.93 3.49
N GLU A 35 -9.01 1.43 4.71
CA GLU A 35 -8.42 2.20 5.79
C GLU A 35 -6.95 2.54 5.50
N ASP A 36 -6.20 1.59 4.94
CA ASP A 36 -4.82 1.81 4.50
C ASP A 36 -4.73 2.80 3.33
N ILE A 37 -5.65 2.73 2.35
CA ILE A 37 -5.70 3.71 1.25
C ILE A 37 -5.94 5.10 1.81
N LYS A 38 -6.89 5.24 2.74
CA LYS A 38 -7.18 6.52 3.39
C LYS A 38 -5.98 7.01 4.22
N THR A 39 -5.32 6.12 4.94
CA THR A 39 -4.14 6.43 5.76
C THR A 39 -2.98 6.91 4.90
N LEU A 40 -2.74 6.24 3.77
CA LEU A 40 -1.75 6.65 2.78
C LEU A 40 -2.08 8.05 2.23
N GLN A 41 -3.32 8.30 1.80
CA GLN A 41 -3.74 9.60 1.28
C GLN A 41 -3.55 10.73 2.31
N LEU A 42 -3.97 10.52 3.55
CA LEU A 42 -3.81 11.50 4.63
C LEU A 42 -2.35 11.76 4.96
N SER A 43 -1.51 10.72 4.93
CA SER A 43 -0.08 10.84 5.20
C SER A 43 0.63 11.61 4.09
N LEU A 44 0.33 11.32 2.81
CA LEU A 44 0.84 12.09 1.67
C LEU A 44 0.40 13.57 1.73
N GLN A 45 -0.86 13.82 2.06
CA GLN A 45 -1.36 15.19 2.25
C GLN A 45 -0.64 15.91 3.40
N ALA A 46 -0.40 15.22 4.52
CA ALA A 46 0.34 15.79 5.65
C ALA A 46 1.79 16.12 5.25
N LEU A 47 2.47 15.19 4.58
CA LEU A 47 3.86 15.36 4.14
C LEU A 47 4.03 16.58 3.22
N SER A 48 3.07 16.85 2.32
CA SER A 48 3.08 18.06 1.48
C SER A 48 2.97 19.40 2.25
N ARG A 49 2.65 19.36 3.54
CA ARG A 49 2.42 20.55 4.38
C ARG A 49 3.41 20.67 5.55
N ILE A 50 4.11 19.60 5.89
CA ILE A 50 5.04 19.59 7.02
C ILE A 50 6.30 20.38 6.66
N GLN A 51 6.68 21.31 7.54
CA GLN A 51 7.89 22.13 7.40
C GLN A 51 9.00 21.72 8.39
N TYR A 52 8.74 20.73 9.25
CA TYR A 52 9.65 20.31 10.32
C TYR A 52 9.95 18.81 10.24
N ALA A 53 11.23 18.46 10.10
CA ALA A 53 11.70 17.09 9.86
C ALA A 53 11.17 16.05 10.87
N GLY A 54 11.12 16.37 12.16
CA GLY A 54 10.71 15.41 13.19
C GLY A 54 9.23 14.98 13.09
N ALA A 55 8.34 15.89 12.69
CA ALA A 55 6.92 15.54 12.45
C ALA A 55 6.74 14.76 11.14
N ALA A 56 7.70 14.89 10.25
CA ALA A 56 7.70 14.33 8.92
C ALA A 56 8.13 12.86 8.91
N ALA A 57 9.13 12.49 9.72
CA ALA A 57 9.63 11.12 9.85
C ALA A 57 8.52 10.11 10.19
N ALA A 58 7.71 10.39 11.21
CA ALA A 58 6.59 9.53 11.58
C ALA A 58 5.53 9.41 10.47
N ARG A 59 5.34 10.45 9.65
CA ARG A 59 4.41 10.42 8.52
C ARG A 59 4.98 9.68 7.31
N LEU A 60 6.29 9.75 7.09
CA LEU A 60 6.98 8.96 6.07
C LEU A 60 6.85 7.48 6.37
N GLU A 61 7.11 7.07 7.62
CA GLU A 61 7.00 5.67 8.05
C GLU A 61 5.58 5.13 7.82
N ILE A 62 4.56 5.83 8.29
CA ILE A 62 3.15 5.45 8.06
C ILE A 62 2.84 5.34 6.56
N ALA A 63 3.29 6.31 5.75
CA ALA A 63 3.05 6.28 4.30
C ALA A 63 3.74 5.07 3.63
N ARG A 64 4.99 4.75 4.02
CA ARG A 64 5.73 3.60 3.49
C ARG A 64 5.07 2.29 3.85
N GLU A 65 4.67 2.11 5.10
CA GLU A 65 4.01 0.88 5.57
C GLU A 65 2.66 0.65 4.86
N SER A 66 1.81 1.69 4.76
CA SER A 66 0.55 1.58 4.01
C SER A 66 0.81 1.27 2.54
N LEU A 67 1.81 1.91 1.92
CA LEU A 67 2.17 1.64 0.53
C LEU A 67 2.64 0.20 0.32
N GLU A 68 3.46 -0.33 1.23
CA GLU A 68 3.97 -1.70 1.17
C GLU A 68 2.83 -2.72 1.21
N ARG A 69 1.86 -2.54 2.11
CA ARG A 69 0.68 -3.41 2.20
C ARG A 69 -0.20 -3.32 0.96
N LEU A 70 -0.34 -2.14 0.36
CA LEU A 70 -1.22 -1.91 -0.78
C LEU A 70 -0.62 -2.31 -2.14
N ARG A 71 0.71 -2.23 -2.30
CA ARG A 71 1.42 -2.52 -3.55
C ARG A 71 1.04 -3.85 -4.22
N PRO A 72 0.98 -5.01 -3.53
CA PRO A 72 0.60 -6.26 -4.18
C PRO A 72 -0.86 -6.26 -4.67
N TYR A 73 -1.74 -5.52 -4.00
CA TYR A 73 -3.14 -5.37 -4.40
C TYR A 73 -3.31 -4.38 -5.56
N GLU A 74 -2.51 -3.31 -5.62
CA GLU A 74 -2.46 -2.43 -6.80
C GLU A 74 -1.98 -3.20 -8.04
N ALA A 75 -0.89 -3.97 -7.91
CA ALA A 75 -0.37 -4.82 -9.00
C ALA A 75 -1.41 -5.84 -9.49
N ALA A 76 -2.24 -6.37 -8.57
CA ALA A 76 -3.36 -7.23 -8.88
C ALA A 76 -4.58 -6.51 -9.48
N LYS A 77 -4.55 -5.17 -9.62
CA LYS A 77 -5.67 -4.29 -10.01
C LYS A 77 -6.87 -4.37 -9.08
N LEU A 78 -6.59 -4.55 -7.79
CA LEU A 78 -7.56 -4.66 -6.70
C LEU A 78 -7.59 -3.41 -5.81
N ALA A 79 -6.47 -2.68 -5.69
CA ALA A 79 -6.41 -1.39 -5.02
C ALA A 79 -6.32 -0.24 -6.04
N ARG A 80 -7.01 0.88 -5.77
CA ARG A 80 -6.88 2.12 -6.55
C ARG A 80 -6.18 3.19 -5.72
N LEU A 81 -4.90 3.36 -5.99
CA LEU A 81 -4.07 4.38 -5.33
C LEU A 81 -4.30 5.77 -5.94
N PRO A 82 -3.99 6.86 -5.20
CA PRO A 82 -4.10 8.22 -5.71
C PRO A 82 -3.17 8.51 -6.91
N LYS A 83 -2.04 7.77 -7.00
CA LYS A 83 -1.09 7.73 -8.10
C LYS A 83 -0.37 6.37 -8.08
N PRO A 84 0.35 5.96 -9.14
CA PRO A 84 1.04 4.68 -9.18
C PRO A 84 1.98 4.46 -7.99
N SER A 85 2.02 3.26 -7.41
CA SER A 85 2.83 3.00 -6.20
C SER A 85 4.33 3.31 -6.36
N ASP A 86 4.88 3.14 -7.56
CA ASP A 86 6.28 3.48 -7.85
C ASP A 86 6.53 4.98 -7.79
N GLU A 87 5.57 5.80 -8.24
CA GLU A 87 5.64 7.26 -8.11
C GLU A 87 5.48 7.69 -6.65
N ILE A 88 4.60 7.03 -5.88
CA ILE A 88 4.50 7.28 -4.43
C ILE A 88 5.83 6.98 -3.75
N ALA A 89 6.44 5.84 -4.03
CA ALA A 89 7.69 5.44 -3.41
C ALA A 89 8.82 6.43 -3.70
N ARG A 90 8.98 6.84 -4.97
CA ARG A 90 9.98 7.84 -5.35
C ARG A 90 9.78 9.16 -4.62
N ASP A 91 8.55 9.66 -4.55
CA ASP A 91 8.27 10.92 -3.87
C ASP A 91 8.54 10.85 -2.36
N LEU A 92 8.33 9.68 -1.73
CA LEU A 92 8.68 9.45 -0.34
C LEU A 92 10.20 9.43 -0.13
N ASP A 93 10.95 8.79 -1.04
CA ASP A 93 12.42 8.77 -1.00
C ASP A 93 13.01 10.19 -1.19
N GLU A 94 12.45 10.99 -2.10
CA GLU A 94 12.86 12.39 -2.32
C GLU A 94 12.59 13.28 -1.09
N LEU A 95 11.44 13.11 -0.43
CA LEU A 95 11.10 13.84 0.79
C LEU A 95 12.01 13.45 1.97
N GLU A 96 12.33 12.17 2.10
CA GLU A 96 13.26 11.71 3.14
C GLU A 96 14.66 12.31 2.95
N ALA A 97 15.15 12.36 1.70
CA ALA A 97 16.43 12.99 1.38
C ALA A 97 16.45 14.48 1.76
N GLN A 98 15.38 15.22 1.44
CA GLN A 98 15.26 16.65 1.78
C GLN A 98 15.30 16.98 3.27
N TRP A 99 14.93 16.03 4.13
CA TRP A 99 14.92 16.23 5.58
C TRP A 99 16.10 15.60 6.31
N THR A 100 16.91 14.82 5.60
CA THR A 100 18.13 14.21 6.13
C THR A 100 19.38 15.08 5.85
N ASP A 101 19.32 15.95 4.83
CA ASP A 101 20.31 17.00 4.53
C ASP A 101 20.12 18.28 5.37
#